data_AF-A0A9E4Z769-F1
#
_entry.id   AF-A0A9E4Z769-F1
#
_cell.length_a   1.000
_cell.length_b   1.000
_cell.length_c   1.000
_cell.angle_alpha   90.00
_cell.angle_beta   90.00
_cell.angle_gamma   90.00
#
_symmetry.space_group_name_H-M   'P 1'
#
loop_
_entity.id
_entity.type
_entity.pdbx_description
1 polymer ?
#
loop_
_entity_poly.entity_id
_entity_poly.type
_entity_poly.pdbx_seq_one_letter_code
_entity_poly.pdbx_strand_id
1 'polypeptide(L)' 'EEPRSYQLELANNYFCTPDQCVDRIAELQSQHGISYFGANFAFGGLEHAKVMASMKLFAEEVMPKFK' A
#
# COMPACT_ATOMS: atom_id res chain seq x y z
N GLU A 1 9.20 3.74 26.62
CA GLU A 1 8.75 3.25 25.30
C GLU A 1 9.94 2.63 24.61
N GLU A 2 9.85 1.38 24.17
CA GLU A 2 10.88 0.80 23.29
C GLU A 2 10.90 1.59 21.97
N PRO A 3 12.07 1.99 21.46
CA PRO A 3 12.15 2.62 20.16
C PRO A 3 11.64 1.61 19.13
N ARG A 4 10.65 2.02 18.32
CA ARG A 4 10.17 1.18 17.21
C ARG A 4 11.38 0.77 16.41
N SER A 5 11.63 -0.53 16.31
CA SER A 5 12.79 -1.01 15.57
C SER A 5 12.65 -0.57 14.12
N TYR A 6 13.74 -0.10 13.53
CA TYR A 6 13.80 0.35 12.13
C TYR A 6 13.18 -0.66 11.14
N GLN A 7 13.29 -1.96 11.45
CA GLN A 7 12.70 -3.03 10.66
C GLN A 7 11.16 -3.01 10.65
N LEU A 8 10.51 -2.63 11.75
CA LEU A 8 9.05 -2.49 11.80
C LEU A 8 8.56 -1.30 10.97
N GLU A 9 9.33 -0.22 10.92
CA GLU A 9 8.99 0.94 10.08
C GLU A 9 9.12 0.63 8.59
N LEU A 10 10.12 -0.16 8.21
CA LEU A 10 10.24 -0.69 6.84
C LEU A 10 9.09 -1.63 6.49
N ALA A 11 8.70 -2.53 7.40
CA ALA A 11 7.60 -3.47 7.17
C ALA A 11 6.25 -2.76 6.95
N ASN A 12 6.02 -1.65 7.66
CA ASN A 12 4.79 -0.86 7.55
C ASN A 12 4.75 0.09 6.34
N ASN A 13 5.89 0.38 5.72
CA ASN A 13 5.92 1.21 4.52
C ASN A 13 5.62 0.37 3.27
N TYR A 14 4.49 0.65 2.61
CA TYR A 14 4.03 -0.03 1.39
C TYR A 14 4.81 0.42 0.14
N PHE A 15 6.15 0.30 0.17
CA PHE A 15 6.96 0.33 -1.05
C PHE A 15 6.90 -1.06 -1.70
N CYS A 16 5.75 -1.37 -2.30
CA CYS A 16 5.48 -2.67 -2.93
C CYS A 16 5.35 -2.54 -4.45
N THR A 17 5.61 -3.64 -5.16
CA THR A 17 5.13 -3.81 -6.54
C THR A 17 3.60 -3.99 -6.54
N PRO A 18 2.91 -3.75 -7.66
CA PRO A 18 1.46 -3.97 -7.74
C PRO A 18 1.03 -5.37 -7.26
N ASP A 19 1.77 -6.42 -7.64
CA ASP A 19 1.47 -7.79 -7.21
C ASP A 19 1.61 -7.99 -5.70
N GLN A 20 2.67 -7.46 -5.10
CA GLN A 20 2.84 -7.51 -3.64
C GLN A 20 1.74 -6.72 -2.91
N CYS A 21 1.29 -5.60 -3.48
CA CYS A 21 0.19 -4.85 -2.90
C CYS A 21 -1.13 -5.64 -2.99
N VAL A 22 -1.36 -6.40 -4.08
CA VAL A 22 -2.49 -7.31 -4.22
C VAL A 22 -2.44 -8.40 -3.15
N ASP A 23 -1.33 -9.12 -3.03
CA ASP A 23 -1.22 -10.23 -2.08
C ASP A 23 -1.52 -9.78 -0.64
N ARG A 24 -1.00 -8.61 -0.25
CA ARG A 24 -1.25 -8.02 1.08
C ARG A 24 -2.71 -7.62 1.28
N ILE A 25 -3.35 -6.98 0.30
CA ILE A 25 -4.77 -6.59 0.42
C ILE A 25 -5.65 -7.85 0.48
N ALA A 26 -5.35 -8.87 -0.33
CA ALA A 26 -6.05 -10.14 -0.30
C ALA A 26 -5.90 -10.85 1.05
N GLU A 27 -4.70 -10.83 1.63
CA GLU A 27 -4.43 -11.38 2.96
C GLU A 27 -5.24 -10.64 4.04
N LEU A 28 -5.25 -9.30 4.01
CA LEU A 28 -6.05 -8.49 4.93
C LEU A 28 -7.55 -8.77 4.78
N GLN A 29 -8.05 -8.91 3.54
CA GLN A 29 -9.45 -9.26 3.27
C GLN A 29 -9.77 -10.66 3.81
N SER A 30 -8.89 -11.64 3.60
CA SER A 30 -9.08 -13.01 4.07
C SER A 30 -9.00 -13.14 5.59
N GLN A 31 -8.07 -12.44 6.24
CA GLN A 31 -7.82 -12.58 7.68
C GLN A 31 -8.76 -11.73 8.53
N HIS A 32 -9.11 -10.54 8.04
CA HIS A 32 -9.87 -9.55 8.81
C HIS A 32 -11.23 -9.21 8.22
N GLY A 33 -11.58 -9.74 7.04
CA GLY A 33 -12.87 -9.50 6.41
C GLY A 33 -13.07 -8.04 5.99
N ILE A 34 -11.99 -7.31 5.70
CA ILE A 34 -12.09 -5.89 5.36
C ILE A 34 -12.84 -5.71 4.04
N SER A 35 -13.78 -4.76 4.02
CA SER A 35 -14.51 -4.33 2.82
C SER A 35 -13.99 -3.01 2.25
N TYR A 36 -13.16 -2.30 3.02
CA TYR A 36 -12.59 -1.02 2.64
C TYR A 36 -11.11 -0.97 3.00
N PHE A 37 -10.28 -0.59 2.03
CA PHE A 37 -8.85 -0.41 2.20
C PHE A 37 -8.48 1.03 1.82
N GLY A 38 -7.93 1.78 2.78
CA GLY A 38 -7.41 3.13 2.55
C GLY A 38 -5.89 3.11 2.40
N ALA A 39 -5.39 3.67 1.30
CA ALA A 39 -3.96 3.82 1.06
C ALA A 39 -3.55 5.30 1.01
N ASN A 40 -2.43 5.63 1.66
CA ASN A 40 -1.79 6.93 1.51
C ASN A 40 -0.60 6.81 0.54
N PHE A 41 -0.66 7.54 -0.57
CA PHE A 41 0.40 7.58 -1.59
C PHE A 41 1.35 8.78 -1.41
N ALA A 42 1.00 9.74 -0.56
CA ALA A 42 1.79 10.93 -0.32
C ALA A 42 2.79 10.66 0.82
N PHE A 43 4.05 10.47 0.45
CA PHE A 43 5.16 10.37 1.40
C PHE A 43 6.01 11.64 1.32
N GLY A 44 6.37 12.20 2.47
CA GLY A 44 6.96 13.54 2.58
C GLY A 44 8.16 13.73 1.65
N GLY A 45 8.13 14.79 0.84
CA GLY A 45 9.20 15.10 -0.13
C GLY A 45 9.08 14.39 -1.48
N LEU A 46 8.04 13.58 -1.73
CA LEU A 46 7.75 13.11 -3.08
C LEU A 46 7.10 14.20 -3.92
N GLU A 47 7.65 14.40 -5.12
CA GLU A 47 7.06 15.22 -6.16
C GLU A 47 5.63 14.77 -6.47
N HIS A 48 4.72 15.73 -6.61
CA HIS A 48 3.30 15.47 -6.89
C HIS A 48 3.10 14.55 -8.10
N ALA A 49 3.90 14.72 -9.17
CA ALA A 49 3.85 13.88 -10.36
C ALA A 49 4.10 12.39 -10.05
N LYS A 50 5.00 12.08 -9.11
CA LYS A 50 5.29 10.70 -8.71
C LYS A 50 4.16 10.12 -7.86
N VAL A 51 3.55 10.93 -7.00
CA VAL A 51 2.36 10.52 -6.24
C VAL A 51 1.22 10.16 -7.20
N MET A 52 0.94 11.03 -8.17
CA MET A 52 -0.10 10.80 -9.18
C MET A 52 0.19 9.57 -10.04
N ALA A 53 1.45 9.33 -10.42
CA ALA A 53 1.84 8.14 -11.16
C ALA A 53 1.60 6.85 -10.34
N SER A 54 1.91 6.86 -9.04
CA SER A 54 1.67 5.73 -8.15
C SER A 54 0.18 5.45 -7.96
N MET A 55 -0.63 6.49 -7.76
CA MET A 55 -2.09 6.38 -7.70
C MET A 55 -2.68 5.78 -8.98
N LYS A 56 -2.20 6.23 -10.15
CA LYS A 56 -2.63 5.71 -11.45
C LYS A 56 -2.27 4.23 -11.59
N LEU A 57 -1.02 3.85 -11.30
CA LEU A 57 -0.56 2.47 -11.35
C LEU A 57 -1.39 1.56 -10.44
N PHE A 58 -1.70 2.02 -9.22
CA PHE A 58 -2.55 1.27 -8.30
C PHE A 58 -3.98 1.08 -8.86
N ALA A 59 -4.56 2.13 -9.45
CA ALA A 59 -5.89 2.05 -10.04
C ALA A 59 -5.97 1.11 -11.26
N GLU A 60 -4.90 1.03 -12.05
CA GLU A 60 -4.82 0.22 -13.26
C GLU A 60 -4.45 -1.24 -12.98
N GLU A 61 -3.51 -1.51 -12.07
CA GLU A 61 -2.93 -2.85 -11.86
C GLU A 61 -3.48 -3.58 -10.63
N VAL A 62 -3.89 -2.85 -9.58
CA VAL A 62 -4.30 -3.44 -8.29
C VAL A 62 -5.82 -3.50 -8.17
N MET A 63 -6.50 -2.37 -8.34
CA MET A 63 -7.97 -2.30 -8.15
C MET A 63 -8.77 -3.32 -8.98
N PRO A 64 -8.43 -3.63 -10.25
CA PRO A 64 -9.20 -4.60 -11.03
C PRO A 64 -9.18 -6.03 -10.49
N LYS A 65 -8.20 -6.39 -9.65
CA LYS A 65 -8.11 -7.73 -9.05
C LYS A 65 -9.05 -7.93 -7.85
N PHE A 66 -9.66 -6.86 -7.34
CA PHE A 66 -10.55 -6.87 -6.16
C PHE A 66 -11.99 -6.44 -6.47
N LYS A 67 -12.37 -6.40 -7.76
CA LYS A 67 -13.73 -6.07 -8.19
C LYS A 67 -14.69 -7.24 -8.04
#